data_AF-A0A847W3G8-F1
#
_entry.id   AF-A0A847W3G8-F1
#
_cell.length_a   1.000
_cell.length_b   1.000
_cell.length_c   1.000
_cell.angle_alpha   90.00
_cell.angle_beta   90.00
_cell.angle_gamma   90.00
#
_symmetry.space_group_name_H-M   'P 1'
#
loop_
_entity.id
_entity.type
_entity.pdbx_description
1 polymer ?
#
loop_
_entity_poly.entity_id
_entity_poly.type
_entity_poly.pdbx_seq_one_letter_code
_entity_poly.pdbx_strand_id
1 'polypeptide(L)'
;MAGYDQKIKIKAAFEKDGRNFFSFLQKVGKKYERPVKIKYRYLGCGYFYVVINGGSRGIDALFQELILNRGLYYYACTLTNKQKIISSVVLPIYKNLIDCRFSNPQSRFIRKHILGKYSQKDFIPGDIKNSHGQLFEVLFRRWDLKIISNKDYIIELDVILTDLMLNKLNYKKGERSEEFCKVLESFEKLYIFDEEIITIFQKIHEKRTKLLHRQEVIKDEDYLYEISTHLFRYFEYLDEFEESQLIKYVYGRRGKKAKRLKYDSVIWKIEGQELTEPAEKTCHDCGVKK
;
A
#
# COMPACT_ATOMS: atom_id res chain seq x y z
N MET A 1 20.53 10.23 -24.45
CA MET A 1 19.31 10.95 -24.00
C MET A 1 18.18 9.94 -23.90
N ALA A 2 17.28 10.08 -22.91
CA ALA A 2 16.20 9.10 -22.66
C ALA A 2 14.79 9.72 -22.73
N GLY A 3 14.71 10.96 -23.21
CA GLY A 3 13.45 11.66 -23.46
C GLY A 3 12.62 11.01 -24.57
N TYR A 4 11.34 11.37 -24.62
CA TYR A 4 10.37 10.81 -25.57
C TYR A 4 9.19 11.76 -25.77
N ASP A 5 8.53 11.56 -26.91
CA ASP A 5 7.40 12.38 -27.37
C ASP A 5 6.15 11.49 -27.54
N GLN A 6 4.95 12.01 -27.27
CA GLN A 6 3.68 11.26 -27.37
C GLN A 6 2.46 12.18 -27.67
N LYS A 7 1.48 11.66 -28.43
CA LYS A 7 0.22 12.33 -28.81
C LYS A 7 -0.96 11.84 -27.94
N ILE A 8 -1.00 12.25 -26.67
CA ILE A 8 -1.98 11.80 -25.66
C ILE A 8 -3.38 12.31 -25.98
N LYS A 9 -4.39 11.43 -25.88
CA LYS A 9 -5.81 11.78 -26.05
C LYS A 9 -6.54 11.77 -24.70
N ILE A 10 -7.28 12.84 -24.43
CA ILE A 10 -8.30 12.91 -23.38
C ILE A 10 -9.65 13.32 -23.99
N LYS A 11 -10.73 13.28 -23.20
CA LYS A 11 -12.03 13.82 -23.62
C LYS A 11 -11.91 15.34 -23.80
N ALA A 12 -12.34 15.86 -24.96
CA ALA A 12 -12.20 17.28 -25.31
C ALA A 12 -12.81 18.25 -24.29
N ALA A 13 -13.91 17.84 -23.63
CA ALA A 13 -14.56 18.61 -22.57
C ALA A 13 -13.64 18.92 -21.35
N PHE A 14 -12.53 18.20 -21.20
CA PHE A 14 -11.57 18.36 -20.10
C PHE A 14 -10.25 19.00 -20.54
N GLU A 15 -10.24 19.76 -21.65
CA GLU A 15 -9.03 20.44 -22.13
C GLU A 15 -8.36 21.27 -21.04
N LYS A 16 -9.15 22.09 -20.32
CA LYS A 16 -8.65 22.98 -19.27
C LYS A 16 -7.98 22.18 -18.15
N ASP A 17 -8.61 21.09 -17.71
CA ASP A 17 -8.07 20.21 -16.68
C ASP A 17 -6.79 19.49 -17.15
N GLY A 18 -6.73 19.10 -18.44
CA GLY A 18 -5.53 18.55 -19.06
C GLY A 18 -4.36 19.54 -19.03
N ARG A 19 -4.60 20.80 -19.40
CA ARG A 19 -3.58 21.88 -19.32
C ARG A 19 -3.12 22.11 -17.88
N ASN A 20 -4.05 22.11 -16.92
CA ASN A 20 -3.72 22.26 -15.50
C ASN A 20 -2.83 21.11 -15.01
N PHE A 21 -3.15 19.87 -15.38
CA PHE A 21 -2.35 18.72 -14.98
C PHE A 21 -0.95 18.73 -15.60
N PHE A 22 -0.81 19.05 -16.89
CA PHE A 22 0.52 19.20 -17.48
C PHE A 22 1.32 20.35 -16.86
N SER A 23 0.66 21.45 -16.49
CA SER A 23 1.31 22.57 -15.80
C SER A 23 1.80 22.16 -14.40
N PHE A 24 1.04 21.32 -13.70
CA PHE A 24 1.49 20.68 -12.45
C PHE A 24 2.74 19.81 -12.70
N LEU A 25 2.70 18.91 -13.68
CA LEU A 25 3.85 18.06 -14.02
C LEU A 25 5.10 18.88 -14.38
N GLN A 26 4.93 20.00 -15.08
CA GLN A 26 6.01 20.94 -15.38
C GLN A 26 6.64 21.56 -14.13
N LYS A 27 5.83 21.89 -13.12
CA LYS A 27 6.34 22.44 -11.85
C LYS A 27 7.14 21.39 -11.08
N VAL A 28 6.59 20.19 -10.95
CA VAL A 28 7.25 19.07 -10.25
C VAL A 28 8.56 18.69 -10.95
N GLY A 29 8.56 18.58 -12.29
CA GLY A 29 9.74 18.21 -13.07
C GLY A 29 10.93 19.17 -12.96
N LYS A 30 10.70 20.44 -12.58
CA LYS A 30 11.76 21.46 -12.41
C LYS A 30 12.42 21.44 -11.02
N LYS A 31 11.86 20.72 -10.06
CA LYS A 31 12.23 20.82 -8.64
C LYS A 31 13.53 20.09 -8.28
N TYR A 32 13.92 19.05 -9.03
CA TYR A 32 15.16 18.30 -8.80
C TYR A 32 16.39 18.89 -9.51
N GLU A 33 17.56 18.71 -8.89
CA GLU A 33 18.92 19.08 -9.37
C GLU A 33 19.19 18.67 -10.83
N ARG A 34 18.56 17.58 -11.29
CA ARG A 34 18.51 17.18 -12.71
C ARG A 34 17.08 17.35 -13.24
N PRO A 35 16.72 18.53 -13.76
CA PRO A 35 15.34 18.84 -14.08
C PRO A 35 14.85 18.04 -15.30
N VAL A 36 13.61 17.58 -15.22
CA VAL A 36 12.86 17.00 -16.33
C VAL A 36 12.01 18.09 -16.95
N LYS A 37 12.32 18.44 -18.19
CA LYS A 37 11.58 19.44 -18.96
C LYS A 37 10.42 18.76 -19.67
N ILE A 38 9.21 19.00 -19.18
CA ILE A 38 7.97 18.60 -19.85
C ILE A 38 7.48 19.80 -20.67
N LYS A 39 7.28 19.61 -21.98
CA LYS A 39 6.62 20.59 -22.85
C LYS A 39 5.37 19.94 -23.42
N TYR A 40 4.32 20.72 -23.61
CA TYR A 40 3.11 20.22 -24.24
C TYR A 40 2.52 21.27 -25.20
N ARG A 41 1.85 20.79 -26.24
CA ARG A 41 1.07 21.59 -27.19
C ARG A 41 -0.29 20.93 -27.37
N TYR A 42 -1.35 21.72 -27.25
CA TYR A 42 -2.69 21.24 -27.58
C TYR A 42 -2.88 21.21 -29.10
N LEU A 43 -3.41 20.10 -29.61
CA LEU A 43 -3.62 19.88 -31.04
C LEU A 43 -5.10 19.94 -31.46
N GLY A 44 -6.02 20.19 -30.52
CA GLY A 44 -7.47 20.15 -30.76
C GLY A 44 -8.12 18.81 -30.42
N CYS A 45 -9.44 18.81 -30.25
CA CYS A 45 -10.27 17.63 -29.98
C CYS A 45 -9.76 16.76 -28.81
N GLY A 46 -9.18 17.36 -27.77
CA GLY A 46 -8.63 16.63 -26.63
C GLY A 46 -7.26 15.97 -26.86
N TYR A 47 -6.59 16.24 -27.98
CA TYR A 47 -5.23 15.74 -28.24
C TYR A 47 -4.16 16.70 -27.73
N PHE A 48 -3.15 16.15 -27.06
CA PHE A 48 -1.96 16.86 -26.58
C PHE A 48 -0.71 16.20 -27.14
N TYR A 49 0.15 16.97 -27.79
CA TYR A 49 1.52 16.57 -28.07
C TYR A 49 2.39 16.91 -26.87
N VAL A 50 3.06 15.92 -26.30
CA VAL A 50 3.88 16.07 -25.10
C VAL A 50 5.29 15.62 -25.39
N VAL A 51 6.26 16.42 -24.97
CA VAL A 51 7.70 16.19 -25.10
C VAL A 51 8.30 16.13 -23.70
N ILE A 52 8.92 15.01 -23.34
CA ILE A 52 9.62 14.84 -22.08
C ILE A 52 11.12 14.78 -22.35
N ASN A 53 11.84 15.78 -21.83
CA ASN A 53 13.29 15.89 -21.99
C ASN A 53 13.98 15.78 -20.62
N GLY A 54 14.89 14.81 -20.50
CA GLY A 54 15.68 14.61 -19.29
C GLY A 54 16.62 13.41 -19.41
N GLY A 55 17.49 13.25 -18.41
CA GLY A 55 18.23 12.00 -18.22
C GLY A 55 17.30 10.89 -17.75
N SER A 56 17.60 9.63 -18.09
CA SER A 56 16.79 8.46 -17.69
C SER A 56 16.47 8.44 -16.20
N ARG A 57 17.50 8.61 -15.36
CA ARG A 57 17.35 8.68 -13.89
C ARG A 57 16.48 9.83 -13.41
N GLY A 58 16.52 10.99 -14.07
CA GLY A 58 15.71 12.16 -13.70
C GLY A 58 14.23 11.94 -14.04
N ILE A 59 13.95 11.35 -15.19
CA ILE A 59 12.59 10.97 -15.60
C ILE A 59 12.02 9.90 -14.65
N ASP A 60 12.83 8.90 -14.30
CA ASP A 60 12.44 7.87 -13.34
C ASP A 60 12.15 8.45 -11.95
N ALA A 61 13.03 9.34 -11.46
CA ALA A 61 12.86 10.03 -10.18
C ALA A 61 11.60 10.92 -10.16
N LEU A 62 11.26 11.59 -11.26
CA LEU A 62 10.02 12.37 -11.36
C LEU A 62 8.78 11.49 -11.19
N PHE A 63 8.69 10.38 -11.93
CA PHE A 63 7.54 9.48 -11.79
C PHE A 63 7.48 8.83 -10.41
N GLN A 64 8.64 8.60 -9.78
CA GLN A 64 8.74 8.18 -8.39
C GLN A 64 8.29 9.28 -7.40
N GLU A 65 8.65 10.58 -7.51
CA GLU A 65 8.10 11.66 -6.62
C GLU A 65 6.58 11.77 -6.76
N LEU A 66 6.06 11.61 -7.98
CA LEU A 66 4.61 11.65 -8.24
C LEU A 66 3.85 10.52 -7.54
N ILE A 67 4.47 9.34 -7.42
CA ILE A 67 3.89 8.15 -6.76
C ILE A 67 4.27 8.12 -5.28
N LEU A 68 5.54 7.93 -4.96
CA LEU A 68 6.05 7.68 -3.61
C LEU A 68 5.87 8.89 -2.70
N ASN A 69 6.14 10.10 -3.20
CA ASN A 69 5.99 11.31 -2.39
C ASN A 69 4.58 11.91 -2.49
N ARG A 70 3.58 11.10 -2.85
CA ARG A 70 2.15 11.48 -2.88
C ARG A 70 1.86 12.70 -3.76
N GLY A 71 2.71 13.00 -4.75
CA GLY A 71 2.53 14.17 -5.61
C GLY A 71 1.19 14.16 -6.37
N LEU A 72 0.77 13.00 -6.88
CA LEU A 72 -0.55 12.85 -7.51
C LEU A 72 -1.70 12.98 -6.51
N TYR A 73 -1.52 12.48 -5.28
CA TYR A 73 -2.50 12.61 -4.21
C TYR A 73 -2.71 14.08 -3.83
N TYR A 74 -1.63 14.84 -3.61
CA TYR A 74 -1.75 16.27 -3.31
C TYR A 74 -2.34 17.07 -4.47
N TYR A 75 -2.00 16.74 -5.71
CA TYR A 75 -2.67 17.34 -6.87
C TYR A 75 -4.17 17.05 -6.86
N ALA A 76 -4.57 15.80 -6.61
CA ALA A 76 -5.97 15.40 -6.55
C ALA A 76 -6.75 16.16 -5.45
N CYS A 77 -6.12 16.45 -4.31
CA CYS A 77 -6.74 17.26 -3.24
C CYS A 77 -7.12 18.67 -3.69
N THR A 78 -6.45 19.25 -4.69
CA THR A 78 -6.74 20.59 -5.22
C THR A 78 -7.92 20.65 -6.20
N LEU A 79 -8.49 19.51 -6.58
CA LEU A 79 -9.55 19.42 -7.59
C LEU A 79 -10.94 19.47 -6.93
N THR A 80 -11.93 20.08 -7.61
CA THR A 80 -13.34 20.00 -7.18
C THR A 80 -14.00 18.70 -7.68
N ASN A 81 -13.96 18.47 -8.99
CA ASN A 81 -14.52 17.29 -9.66
C ASN A 81 -13.58 16.07 -9.55
N LYS A 82 -13.02 15.79 -8.36
CA LYS A 82 -11.89 14.84 -8.13
C LYS A 82 -12.03 13.55 -8.93
N GLN A 83 -13.09 12.77 -8.69
CA GLN A 83 -13.30 11.47 -9.34
C GLN A 83 -13.37 11.58 -10.88
N LYS A 84 -14.07 12.58 -11.40
CA LYS A 84 -14.28 12.78 -12.84
C LYS A 84 -12.99 13.23 -13.53
N ILE A 85 -12.24 14.16 -12.92
CA ILE A 85 -10.98 14.66 -13.45
C ILE A 85 -9.88 13.59 -13.32
N ILE A 86 -9.82 12.86 -12.20
CA ILE A 86 -8.85 11.77 -12.02
C ILE A 86 -9.05 10.71 -13.11
N SER A 87 -10.28 10.22 -13.28
CA SER A 87 -10.59 9.17 -14.26
C SER A 87 -10.45 9.62 -15.72
N SER A 88 -10.82 10.86 -16.05
CA SER A 88 -10.88 11.34 -17.44
C SER A 88 -9.62 12.07 -17.92
N VAL A 89 -8.75 12.50 -16.99
CA VAL A 89 -7.58 13.34 -17.28
C VAL A 89 -6.31 12.80 -16.65
N VAL A 90 -6.26 12.73 -15.32
CA VAL A 90 -5.02 12.38 -14.60
C VAL A 90 -4.56 10.98 -14.96
N LEU A 91 -5.46 9.98 -14.85
CA LEU A 91 -5.13 8.58 -15.14
C LEU A 91 -4.74 8.37 -16.61
N PRO A 92 -5.52 8.82 -17.62
CA PRO A 92 -5.15 8.66 -19.03
C PRO A 92 -3.81 9.30 -19.38
N ILE A 93 -3.55 10.52 -18.89
CA ILE A 93 -2.28 11.21 -19.16
C ILE A 93 -1.13 10.48 -18.48
N TYR A 94 -1.26 10.19 -17.19
CA TYR A 94 -0.20 9.57 -16.41
C TYR A 94 0.18 8.18 -16.93
N LYS A 95 -0.84 7.35 -17.24
CA LYS A 95 -0.65 6.01 -17.81
C LYS A 95 0.09 6.07 -19.15
N ASN A 96 -0.34 6.94 -20.07
CA ASN A 96 0.34 7.08 -21.36
C ASN A 96 1.82 7.49 -21.20
N LEU A 97 2.11 8.41 -20.28
CA LEU A 97 3.48 8.85 -20.02
C LEU A 97 4.35 7.73 -19.45
N ILE A 98 3.82 6.93 -18.53
CA ILE A 98 4.50 5.78 -17.93
C ILE A 98 4.72 4.66 -18.96
N ASP A 99 3.69 4.30 -19.72
CA ASP A 99 3.76 3.22 -20.70
C ASP A 99 4.85 3.52 -21.74
N CYS A 100 4.91 4.77 -22.23
CA CYS A 100 5.98 5.22 -23.12
C CYS A 100 7.37 5.11 -22.47
N ARG A 101 7.48 5.38 -21.17
CA ARG A 101 8.73 5.23 -20.43
C ARG A 101 9.15 3.77 -20.31
N PHE A 102 8.21 2.86 -20.09
CA PHE A 102 8.47 1.41 -19.98
C PHE A 102 8.87 0.76 -21.31
N SER A 103 8.41 1.32 -22.44
CA SER A 103 8.87 0.93 -23.78
C SER A 103 10.34 1.28 -24.04
N ASN A 104 10.96 2.12 -23.19
CA ASN A 104 12.37 2.46 -23.31
C ASN A 104 13.26 1.43 -22.56
N PRO A 105 14.29 0.84 -23.20
CA PRO A 105 15.10 -0.25 -22.65
C PRO A 105 15.86 0.09 -21.35
N GLN A 106 16.03 1.37 -21.02
CA GLN A 106 16.71 1.81 -19.78
C GLN A 106 15.79 1.92 -18.55
N SER A 107 14.56 1.37 -18.58
CA SER A 107 13.54 1.51 -17.53
C SER A 107 13.64 0.52 -16.36
N ARG A 108 14.76 -0.21 -16.21
CA ARG A 108 14.92 -1.31 -15.23
C ARG A 108 14.59 -0.91 -13.77
N PHE A 109 14.85 0.34 -13.38
CA PHE A 109 14.61 0.83 -12.02
C PHE A 109 13.15 1.19 -11.72
N ILE A 110 12.37 1.68 -12.70
CA ILE A 110 10.94 1.95 -12.50
C ILE A 110 10.16 0.63 -12.36
N ARG A 111 10.48 -0.41 -13.16
CA ARG A 111 9.71 -1.67 -13.14
C ARG A 111 9.66 -2.28 -11.75
N LYS A 112 10.78 -2.29 -11.02
CA LYS A 112 10.85 -2.91 -9.70
C LYS A 112 10.12 -2.11 -8.61
N HIS A 113 9.96 -0.79 -8.76
CA HIS A 113 9.37 0.09 -7.73
C HIS A 113 7.92 0.49 -8.02
N ILE A 114 7.51 0.61 -9.29
CA ILE A 114 6.08 0.69 -9.64
C ILE A 114 5.48 -0.71 -9.56
N LEU A 115 5.91 -1.65 -10.43
CA LEU A 115 5.20 -2.93 -10.59
C LEU A 115 5.24 -3.82 -9.33
N GLY A 116 6.21 -3.62 -8.44
CA GLY A 116 6.27 -4.31 -7.14
C GLY A 116 5.35 -3.71 -6.06
N LYS A 117 4.94 -2.43 -6.20
CA LYS A 117 4.05 -1.69 -5.28
C LYS A 117 2.70 -1.36 -5.93
N TYR A 118 2.33 -2.09 -6.99
CA TYR A 118 1.12 -1.81 -7.78
C TYR A 118 0.19 -3.00 -7.85
N SER A 119 -1.00 -2.85 -7.26
CA SER A 119 -2.19 -3.47 -7.84
C SER A 119 -2.36 -2.89 -9.25
N GLN A 120 -2.29 -3.76 -10.26
CA GLN A 120 -2.38 -3.40 -11.68
C GLN A 120 -3.69 -2.68 -12.08
N LYS A 121 -4.67 -2.59 -11.17
CA LYS A 121 -6.00 -2.05 -11.47
C LYS A 121 -6.20 -0.58 -11.03
N ASP A 122 -5.53 -0.09 -9.97
CA ASP A 122 -6.02 1.13 -9.29
C ASP A 122 -5.02 2.29 -9.12
N PHE A 123 -3.77 2.19 -9.59
CA PHE A 123 -2.81 3.31 -9.70
C PHE A 123 -2.63 4.18 -8.43
N ILE A 124 -2.83 3.61 -7.24
CA ILE A 124 -2.58 4.30 -5.96
C ILE A 124 -1.27 3.77 -5.37
N PRO A 125 -0.31 4.66 -5.04
CA PRO A 125 0.94 4.28 -4.37
C PRO A 125 0.64 3.64 -3.00
N GLY A 126 1.31 2.52 -2.70
CA GLY A 126 1.38 1.97 -1.35
C GLY A 126 2.79 2.01 -0.79
N ASP A 127 2.95 2.51 0.43
CA ASP A 127 4.19 2.44 1.21
C ASP A 127 4.40 1.02 1.77
N ILE A 128 3.32 0.34 2.17
CA ILE A 128 3.29 -0.99 2.78
C ILE A 128 3.55 -2.10 1.75
N LYS A 129 4.48 -3.03 2.03
CA LYS A 129 4.82 -4.14 1.12
C LYS A 129 3.94 -5.37 1.30
N ASN A 130 3.44 -5.60 2.51
CA ASN A 130 2.47 -6.64 2.80
C ASN A 130 1.27 -6.51 1.85
N SER A 131 0.86 -7.62 1.22
CA SER A 131 -0.19 -7.61 0.19
C SER A 131 -1.53 -7.06 0.70
N HIS A 132 -1.92 -7.40 1.93
CA HIS A 132 -3.16 -6.94 2.54
C HIS A 132 -3.07 -5.48 2.97
N GLY A 133 -1.92 -5.08 3.54
CA GLY A 133 -1.66 -3.69 3.92
C GLY A 133 -1.64 -2.76 2.71
N GLN A 134 -1.09 -3.21 1.59
CA GLN A 134 -1.13 -2.46 0.33
C GLN A 134 -2.57 -2.30 -0.20
N LEU A 135 -3.40 -3.36 -0.14
CA LEU A 135 -4.81 -3.27 -0.52
C LEU A 135 -5.58 -2.30 0.37
N PHE A 136 -5.32 -2.35 1.69
CA PHE A 136 -5.90 -1.41 2.65
C PHE A 136 -5.49 0.03 2.36
N GLU A 137 -4.21 0.29 2.14
CA GLU A 137 -3.70 1.63 1.87
C GLU A 137 -4.33 2.23 0.61
N VAL A 138 -4.44 1.44 -0.45
CA VAL A 138 -5.16 1.83 -1.68
C VAL A 138 -6.61 2.17 -1.38
N LEU A 139 -7.30 1.33 -0.61
CA LEU A 139 -8.69 1.53 -0.24
C LEU A 139 -8.90 2.80 0.58
N PHE A 140 -8.07 3.01 1.61
CA PHE A 140 -8.08 4.20 2.46
C PHE A 140 -7.91 5.48 1.64
N ARG A 141 -6.96 5.50 0.71
CA ARG A 141 -6.74 6.66 -0.19
C ARG A 141 -7.92 6.92 -1.12
N ARG A 142 -8.57 5.87 -1.65
CA ARG A 142 -9.79 6.03 -2.46
C ARG A 142 -10.90 6.69 -1.65
N TRP A 143 -11.07 6.28 -0.41
CA TRP A 143 -12.07 6.83 0.50
C TRP A 143 -11.77 8.28 0.91
N ASP A 144 -10.55 8.56 1.35
CA ASP A 144 -10.08 9.89 1.75
C ASP A 144 -10.19 10.93 0.62
N LEU A 145 -9.93 10.51 -0.62
CA LEU A 145 -10.13 11.34 -1.82
C LEU A 145 -11.60 11.47 -2.25
N LYS A 146 -12.55 10.86 -1.53
CA LYS A 146 -13.98 10.78 -1.84
C LYS A 146 -14.26 10.18 -3.23
N ILE A 147 -13.44 9.22 -3.66
CA ILE A 147 -13.63 8.45 -4.89
C ILE A 147 -14.68 7.34 -4.69
N ILE A 148 -14.74 6.80 -3.48
CA ILE A 148 -15.72 5.79 -3.06
C ILE A 148 -16.55 6.33 -1.90
N SER A 149 -17.77 5.80 -1.74
CA SER A 149 -18.64 6.16 -0.62
C SER A 149 -18.17 5.51 0.68
N ASN A 150 -18.62 6.03 1.82
CA ASN A 150 -18.40 5.41 3.14
C ASN A 150 -18.90 3.95 3.16
N LYS A 151 -20.01 3.67 2.46
CA LYS A 151 -20.58 2.33 2.35
C LYS A 151 -19.64 1.39 1.60
N ASP A 152 -19.15 1.81 0.44
CA ASP A 152 -18.25 1.00 -0.37
C ASP A 152 -16.92 0.78 0.36
N TYR A 153 -16.44 1.80 1.08
CA TYR A 153 -15.26 1.69 1.94
C TYR A 153 -15.41 0.60 2.99
N ILE A 154 -16.49 0.58 3.78
CA ILE A 154 -16.70 -0.45 4.81
C ILE A 154 -16.81 -1.85 4.21
N ILE A 155 -17.50 -1.99 3.07
CA ILE A 155 -17.67 -3.29 2.41
C ILE A 155 -16.32 -3.81 1.90
N GLU A 156 -15.55 -2.99 1.18
CA GLU A 156 -14.23 -3.39 0.68
C GLU A 156 -13.24 -3.61 1.84
N LEU A 157 -13.37 -2.86 2.94
CA LEU A 157 -12.52 -3.01 4.13
C LEU A 157 -12.76 -4.35 4.82
N ASP A 158 -14.02 -4.71 5.10
CA ASP A 158 -14.38 -6.01 5.69
C ASP A 158 -13.84 -7.18 4.87
N VAL A 159 -13.86 -7.08 3.54
CA VAL A 159 -13.30 -8.09 2.63
C VAL A 159 -11.78 -8.23 2.83
N ILE A 160 -11.04 -7.11 2.90
CA ILE A 160 -9.59 -7.14 3.10
C ILE A 160 -9.23 -7.74 4.46
N LEU A 161 -9.93 -7.33 5.52
CA LEU A 161 -9.67 -7.81 6.88
C LEU A 161 -10.04 -9.29 7.04
N THR A 162 -11.16 -9.72 6.45
CA THR A 162 -11.55 -11.13 6.43
C THR A 162 -10.54 -11.98 5.67
N ASP A 163 -10.07 -11.52 4.50
CA ASP A 163 -9.04 -12.24 3.74
C ASP A 163 -7.70 -12.31 4.49
N LEU A 164 -7.32 -11.26 5.23
CA LEU A 164 -6.15 -11.29 6.12
C LEU A 164 -6.30 -12.38 7.19
N MET A 165 -7.46 -12.45 7.87
CA MET A 165 -7.72 -13.45 8.91
C MET A 165 -7.61 -14.87 8.37
N LEU A 166 -8.32 -15.16 7.28
CA LEU A 166 -8.35 -16.47 6.66
C LEU A 166 -6.95 -16.91 6.20
N ASN A 167 -6.17 -15.99 5.62
CA ASN A 167 -4.81 -16.29 5.18
C ASN A 167 -3.87 -16.58 6.36
N LYS A 168 -3.94 -15.82 7.46
CA LYS A 168 -3.10 -16.06 8.65
C LYS A 168 -3.44 -17.37 9.36
N LEU A 169 -4.70 -17.79 9.29
CA LEU A 169 -5.17 -19.07 9.80
C LEU A 169 -5.00 -20.23 8.79
N ASN A 170 -4.41 -19.97 7.62
CA ASN A 170 -4.16 -20.95 6.54
C ASN A 170 -5.42 -21.64 5.98
N TYR A 171 -6.56 -20.96 5.98
CA TYR A 171 -7.76 -21.46 5.29
C TYR A 171 -7.53 -21.48 3.78
N LYS A 172 -7.94 -22.55 3.09
CA LYS A 172 -7.82 -22.63 1.64
C LYS A 172 -9.01 -21.97 0.96
N LYS A 173 -8.74 -21.30 -0.17
CA LYS A 173 -9.78 -20.70 -1.00
C LYS A 173 -10.76 -21.78 -1.50
N GLY A 174 -12.04 -21.64 -1.15
CA GLY A 174 -13.10 -22.58 -1.51
C GLY A 174 -13.50 -23.55 -0.40
N GLU A 175 -12.78 -23.58 0.72
CA GLU A 175 -13.25 -24.24 1.94
C GLU A 175 -14.38 -23.43 2.57
N ARG A 176 -15.38 -24.12 3.13
CA ARG A 176 -16.44 -23.46 3.89
C ARG A 176 -15.80 -22.91 5.16
N SER A 177 -15.67 -21.59 5.25
CA SER A 177 -15.17 -20.95 6.46
C SER A 177 -16.13 -21.23 7.62
N GLU A 178 -15.58 -21.31 8.83
CA GLU A 178 -16.39 -21.29 10.04
C GLU A 178 -17.14 -19.95 10.16
N GLU A 179 -18.07 -19.88 11.12
CA GLU A 179 -18.73 -18.63 11.47
C GLU A 179 -17.70 -17.56 11.86
N PHE A 180 -17.96 -16.31 11.47
CA PHE A 180 -17.02 -15.20 11.66
C PHE A 180 -16.49 -15.11 13.09
N CYS A 181 -17.35 -15.29 14.11
CA CYS A 181 -16.94 -15.24 15.51
C CYS A 181 -15.86 -16.29 15.86
N LYS A 182 -15.97 -17.52 15.34
CA LYS A 182 -14.98 -18.58 15.58
C LYS A 182 -13.67 -18.33 14.87
N VAL A 183 -13.74 -17.77 13.66
CA VAL A 183 -12.57 -17.32 12.91
C VAL A 183 -11.86 -16.21 13.68
N LEU A 184 -12.62 -15.25 14.21
CA LEU A 184 -12.09 -14.13 15.00
C LEU A 184 -11.44 -14.61 16.30
N GLU A 185 -12.08 -15.50 17.06
CA GLU A 185 -11.51 -16.12 18.28
C GLU A 185 -10.21 -16.89 18.00
N SER A 186 -10.15 -17.58 16.86
CA SER A 186 -8.94 -18.29 16.44
C SER A 186 -7.84 -17.34 16.02
N PHE A 187 -8.22 -16.22 15.41
CA PHE A 187 -7.31 -15.18 14.95
C PHE A 187 -6.75 -14.35 16.11
N GLU A 188 -7.56 -14.04 17.12
CA GLU A 188 -7.15 -13.35 18.35
C GLU A 188 -6.04 -14.09 19.10
N LYS A 189 -6.02 -15.42 19.04
CA LYS A 189 -4.97 -16.26 19.65
C LYS A 189 -3.59 -16.11 18.99
N LEU A 190 -3.49 -15.42 17.85
CA LEU A 190 -2.22 -15.16 17.19
C LEU A 190 -1.49 -14.00 17.91
N TYR A 191 -0.23 -14.21 18.29
CA TYR A 191 0.59 -13.26 19.07
C TYR A 191 0.86 -11.89 18.39
N ILE A 192 0.48 -11.72 17.12
CA ILE A 192 0.83 -10.55 16.29
C ILE A 192 -0.25 -9.46 16.41
N PHE A 193 -1.22 -9.63 17.31
CA PHE A 193 -2.42 -8.83 17.38
C PHE A 193 -2.53 -8.01 18.66
N ASP A 194 -3.26 -6.91 18.53
CA ASP A 194 -3.73 -6.09 19.63
C ASP A 194 -5.24 -6.29 19.75
N GLU A 195 -5.76 -6.33 20.98
CA GLU A 195 -7.19 -6.45 21.27
C GLU A 195 -8.00 -5.31 20.60
N GLU A 196 -7.39 -4.13 20.47
CA GLU A 196 -8.00 -3.00 19.76
C GLU A 196 -8.28 -3.33 18.28
N ILE A 197 -7.37 -4.06 17.62
CA ILE A 197 -7.51 -4.42 16.20
C ILE A 197 -8.59 -5.48 16.02
N ILE A 198 -8.68 -6.44 16.94
CA ILE A 198 -9.77 -7.43 16.97
C ILE A 198 -11.13 -6.74 17.13
N THR A 199 -11.20 -5.77 18.03
CA THR A 199 -12.41 -4.95 18.24
C THR A 199 -12.79 -4.16 16.98
N ILE A 200 -11.82 -3.59 16.27
CA ILE A 200 -12.05 -2.92 15.00
C ILE A 200 -12.60 -3.88 13.95
N PHE A 201 -12.04 -5.09 13.84
CA PHE A 201 -12.49 -6.09 12.86
C PHE A 201 -13.94 -6.47 13.11
N GLN A 202 -14.30 -6.74 14.37
CA GLN A 202 -15.67 -7.04 14.75
C GLN A 202 -16.63 -5.88 14.41
N LYS A 203 -16.27 -4.64 14.77
CA LYS A 203 -17.09 -3.46 14.50
C LYS A 203 -17.30 -3.22 13.01
N ILE A 204 -16.26 -3.41 12.19
CA ILE A 204 -16.36 -3.29 10.73
C ILE A 204 -17.27 -4.38 10.15
N HIS A 205 -17.13 -5.62 10.61
CA HIS A 205 -17.97 -6.74 10.16
C HIS A 205 -19.45 -6.56 10.50
N GLU A 206 -19.74 -6.12 11.72
CA GLU A 206 -21.10 -5.80 12.16
C GLU A 206 -21.69 -4.67 11.32
N LYS A 207 -20.94 -3.59 11.08
CA LYS A 207 -21.38 -2.47 10.24
C LYS A 207 -21.63 -2.91 8.80
N ARG A 208 -20.74 -3.70 8.20
CA ARG A 208 -20.93 -4.28 6.87
C ARG A 208 -22.22 -5.10 6.80
N THR A 209 -22.49 -5.93 7.82
CA THR A 209 -23.70 -6.74 7.91
C THR A 209 -24.97 -5.87 7.98
N LYS A 210 -24.99 -4.87 8.87
CA LYS A 210 -26.10 -3.91 8.97
C LYS A 210 -26.33 -3.12 7.67
N LEU A 211 -25.26 -2.75 6.96
CA LEU A 211 -25.34 -2.06 5.67
C LEU A 211 -25.93 -2.93 4.56
N LEU A 212 -25.56 -4.21 4.50
CA LEU A 212 -26.13 -5.15 3.54
C LEU A 212 -27.62 -5.35 3.79
N HIS A 213 -28.06 -5.32 5.04
CA HIS A 213 -29.48 -5.39 5.43
C HIS A 213 -30.22 -4.04 5.36
N ARG A 214 -29.58 -2.96 4.88
CA ARG A 214 -30.14 -1.60 4.80
C ARG A 214 -30.60 -1.03 6.16
N GLN A 215 -30.02 -1.51 7.26
CA GLN A 215 -30.41 -1.13 8.63
C GLN A 215 -29.64 0.09 9.16
N GLU A 216 -28.59 0.54 8.48
CA GLU A 216 -27.73 1.63 8.97
C GLU A 216 -27.32 2.57 7.83
N VAL A 217 -27.25 3.86 8.13
CA VAL A 217 -26.67 4.90 7.24
C VAL A 217 -25.42 5.42 7.92
N ILE A 218 -24.26 5.27 7.28
CA ILE A 218 -23.00 5.76 7.84
C ILE A 218 -22.96 7.28 7.66
N LYS A 219 -22.97 8.01 8.77
CA LYS A 219 -22.85 9.47 8.79
C LYS A 219 -21.55 9.97 9.41
N ASP A 220 -20.82 9.11 10.12
CA ASP A 220 -19.68 9.51 10.93
C ASP A 220 -18.36 9.28 10.16
N GLU A 221 -17.90 10.32 9.46
CA GLU A 221 -16.60 10.31 8.76
C GLU A 221 -15.43 10.31 9.75
N ASP A 222 -15.58 10.93 10.93
CA ASP A 222 -14.52 11.04 11.94
C ASP A 222 -14.20 9.68 12.56
N TYR A 223 -15.24 8.92 12.90
CA TYR A 223 -15.09 7.53 13.36
C TYR A 223 -14.39 6.63 12.32
N LEU A 224 -14.73 6.77 11.04
CA LEU A 224 -14.06 6.01 9.98
C LEU A 224 -12.59 6.41 9.85
N TYR A 225 -12.27 7.69 10.03
CA TYR A 225 -10.91 8.19 9.94
C TYR A 225 -10.05 7.69 11.11
N GLU A 226 -10.62 7.67 12.32
CA GLU A 226 -10.00 7.08 13.51
C GLU A 226 -9.66 5.60 13.27
N ILE A 227 -10.66 4.78 12.90
CA ILE A 227 -10.44 3.35 12.59
C ILE A 227 -9.38 3.17 11.51
N SER A 228 -9.46 3.96 10.43
CA SER A 228 -8.51 3.88 9.33
C SER A 228 -7.09 4.17 9.80
N THR A 229 -6.92 5.11 10.73
CA THR A 229 -5.62 5.47 11.28
C THR A 229 -5.05 4.33 12.14
N HIS A 230 -5.87 3.70 12.98
CA HIS A 230 -5.46 2.51 13.76
C HIS A 230 -5.06 1.36 12.85
N LEU A 231 -5.86 1.06 11.82
CA LEU A 231 -5.55 0.01 10.85
C LEU A 231 -4.29 0.31 10.04
N PHE A 232 -4.05 1.57 9.68
CA PHE A 232 -2.82 1.97 8.99
C PHE A 232 -1.58 1.65 9.83
N ARG A 233 -1.58 2.06 11.12
CA ARG A 233 -0.48 1.76 12.05
C ARG A 233 -0.28 0.25 12.25
N TYR A 234 -1.37 -0.51 12.32
CA TYR A 234 -1.30 -1.97 12.42
C TYR A 234 -0.70 -2.63 11.18
N PHE A 235 -1.06 -2.17 9.98
CA PHE A 235 -0.46 -2.71 8.75
C PHE A 235 1.01 -2.29 8.57
N GLU A 236 1.41 -1.10 9.04
CA GLU A 236 2.82 -0.72 9.13
C GLU A 236 3.58 -1.65 10.08
N TYR A 237 3.05 -1.90 11.28
CA TYR A 237 3.63 -2.84 12.23
C TYR A 237 3.76 -4.25 11.65
N LEU A 238 2.71 -4.74 10.97
CA LEU A 238 2.72 -6.08 10.38
C LEU A 238 3.74 -6.20 9.25
N ASP A 239 3.92 -5.16 8.43
CA ASP A 239 4.96 -5.11 7.38
C ASP A 239 6.37 -5.18 7.99
N GLU A 240 6.63 -4.36 9.02
CA GLU A 240 7.90 -4.37 9.75
C GLU A 240 8.15 -5.71 10.45
N PHE A 241 7.11 -6.31 11.01
CA PHE A 241 7.17 -7.62 11.65
C PHE A 241 7.54 -8.70 10.63
N GLU A 242 6.85 -8.76 9.48
CA GLU A 242 7.12 -9.74 8.42
C GLU A 242 8.52 -9.58 7.82
N GLU A 243 8.96 -8.34 7.56
CA GLU A 243 10.33 -8.06 7.12
C GLU A 243 11.36 -8.55 8.14
N SER A 244 11.10 -8.29 9.42
CA SER A 244 11.97 -8.74 10.52
C SER A 244 12.01 -10.27 10.63
N GLN A 245 10.90 -10.95 10.38
CA GLN A 245 10.85 -12.42 10.31
C GLN A 245 11.61 -12.96 9.10
N LEU A 246 11.76 -12.21 8.00
CA LEU A 246 12.57 -12.65 6.84
C LEU A 246 14.07 -12.52 7.12
N ILE A 247 14.49 -11.55 7.94
CA ILE A 247 15.89 -11.36 8.36
C ILE A 247 16.18 -12.25 9.57
N LYS A 248 16.13 -13.57 9.36
CA LYS A 248 16.42 -14.55 10.43
C LYS A 248 17.90 -14.55 10.84
N TYR A 249 18.80 -13.95 10.04
CA TYR A 249 20.25 -13.90 10.29
C TYR A 249 20.91 -12.57 9.92
N VAL A 250 22.01 -12.22 10.60
CA VAL A 250 22.93 -11.12 10.27
C VAL A 250 24.37 -11.68 10.18
N TYR A 251 25.13 -11.27 9.16
CA TYR A 251 26.56 -11.59 9.07
C TYR A 251 27.36 -10.63 9.94
N GLY A 252 28.04 -11.15 10.96
CA GLY A 252 28.94 -10.36 11.80
C GLY A 252 30.20 -9.91 11.03
N ARG A 253 30.98 -8.98 11.60
CA ARG A 253 32.22 -8.39 11.03
C ARG A 253 33.33 -9.39 10.62
N ARG A 254 33.15 -10.70 10.80
CA ARG A 254 34.08 -11.78 10.41
C ARG A 254 33.39 -12.91 9.61
N GLY A 255 32.24 -12.66 8.99
CA GLY A 255 31.54 -13.65 8.15
C GLY A 255 30.74 -14.72 8.90
N LYS A 256 30.68 -14.68 10.23
CA LYS A 256 29.87 -15.61 11.03
C LYS A 256 28.38 -15.24 10.98
N LYS A 257 27.51 -16.23 10.75
CA LYS A 257 26.05 -16.08 10.74
C LYS A 257 25.54 -16.02 12.19
N ALA A 258 24.89 -14.93 12.57
CA ALA A 258 24.19 -14.82 13.85
C ALA A 258 22.68 -14.80 13.61
N LYS A 259 21.91 -15.65 14.30
CA LYS A 259 20.44 -15.61 14.27
C LYS A 259 19.99 -14.36 15.02
N ARG A 260 19.22 -13.47 14.37
CA ARG A 260 18.75 -12.26 15.04
C ARG A 260 17.57 -12.63 15.92
N LEU A 261 17.71 -12.40 17.22
CA LEU A 261 16.68 -12.63 18.23
C LEU A 261 16.44 -11.35 19.06
N LYS A 262 15.21 -10.88 18.92
CA LYS A 262 14.38 -10.10 19.84
C LYS A 262 12.94 -10.36 19.37
N TYR A 263 11.90 -10.22 20.16
CA TYR A 263 11.80 -9.76 21.55
C TYR A 263 12.54 -10.71 22.51
N ASP A 264 13.23 -10.12 23.49
CA ASP A 264 14.13 -10.71 24.50
C ASP A 264 15.52 -11.28 24.09
N SER A 265 16.56 -10.67 24.70
CA SER A 265 17.96 -11.10 24.86
C SER A 265 18.67 -11.82 23.69
N VAL A 266 19.68 -11.14 23.12
CA VAL A 266 20.65 -11.74 22.20
C VAL A 266 21.49 -12.78 22.95
N ILE A 267 21.27 -14.07 22.67
CA ILE A 267 22.16 -15.14 23.11
C ILE A 267 23.26 -15.32 22.07
N TRP A 268 24.50 -15.04 22.46
CA TRP A 268 25.67 -15.36 21.66
C TRP A 268 25.94 -16.87 21.74
N LYS A 269 25.52 -17.64 20.73
CA LYS A 269 25.99 -19.02 20.57
C LYS A 269 27.32 -19.02 19.80
N ILE A 270 28.35 -19.59 20.41
CA ILE A 270 29.58 -20.01 19.73
C ILE A 270 29.27 -21.41 19.17
N GLU A 271 29.42 -21.61 17.85
CA GLU A 271 29.27 -22.93 17.22
C GLU A 271 30.24 -23.93 17.87
N GLY A 272 29.70 -25.02 18.42
CA GLY A 272 30.48 -26.09 19.07
C GLY A 272 29.80 -26.79 20.26
N GLN A 273 28.65 -26.30 20.75
CA GLN A 273 27.87 -27.00 21.77
C GLN A 273 26.50 -27.43 21.22
N GLU A 274 26.32 -28.74 21.10
CA GLU A 274 25.00 -29.38 20.98
C GLU A 274 24.16 -29.04 22.21
N LEU A 275 22.85 -28.96 22.02
CA LEU A 275 21.91 -28.75 23.10
C LEU A 275 20.81 -29.77 22.98
N THR A 276 20.74 -30.64 24.00
CA THR A 276 19.47 -31.21 24.41
C THR A 276 18.48 -30.10 24.74
N GLU A 277 17.20 -30.44 24.65
CA GLU A 277 16.11 -29.61 25.13
C GLU A 277 16.28 -29.31 26.63
N PRO A 278 15.91 -28.11 27.12
CA PRO A 278 15.84 -27.89 28.55
C PRO A 278 14.63 -28.65 29.10
N ALA A 279 14.89 -29.73 29.85
CA ALA A 279 13.85 -30.39 30.63
C ALA A 279 13.23 -29.41 31.64
N GLU A 280 11.89 -29.37 31.71
CA GLU A 280 11.16 -28.70 32.79
C GLU A 280 11.67 -29.23 34.14
N LYS A 281 12.31 -28.38 34.94
CA LYS A 281 12.73 -28.73 36.30
C LYS A 281 11.67 -28.27 37.29
N THR A 282 10.82 -29.21 37.71
CA THR A 282 10.07 -29.09 38.96
C THR A 282 11.04 -29.18 40.14
N CYS A 283 10.93 -28.27 41.11
CA CYS A 283 11.67 -28.38 42.37
C CYS A 283 11.24 -29.65 43.11
N HIS A 284 12.18 -30.54 43.42
CA HIS A 284 11.89 -31.84 44.02
C HIS A 284 11.38 -31.76 45.48
N ASP A 285 11.59 -30.64 46.18
CA ASP A 285 11.14 -30.45 47.56
C ASP A 285 9.84 -29.65 47.69
N CYS A 286 9.42 -28.89 46.66
CA CYS A 286 8.22 -28.04 46.77
C CYS A 286 7.31 -27.99 45.53
N GLY A 287 7.63 -28.69 44.44
CA GLY A 287 6.70 -28.95 43.34
C GLY A 287 6.25 -27.76 42.48
N VAL A 288 6.73 -26.54 42.73
CA VAL A 288 6.34 -25.37 41.93
C VAL A 288 7.11 -25.34 40.60
N LYS A 289 6.38 -25.14 39.50
CA LYS A 289 6.92 -24.96 38.14
C LYS A 289 7.23 -23.47 37.88
N LYS A 290 8.34 -23.18 37.18
CA LYS A 290 8.59 -21.89 36.53
C LYS A 290 8.63 -22.09 35.02
#